data_AF-A0A810MWH0-F1
#
_entry.id   AF-A0A810MWH0-F1
#
_cell.length_a   1.000
_cell.length_b   1.000
_cell.length_c   1.000
_cell.angle_alpha   90.00
_cell.angle_beta   90.00
_cell.angle_gamma   90.00
#
_symmetry.space_group_name_H-M   'P 1'
#
loop_
_entity.id
_entity.type
_entity.pdbx_description
1 polymer ?
#
loop_
_entity_poly.entity_id
_entity_poly.type
_entity_poly.pdbx_seq_one_letter_code
_entity_poly.pdbx_strand_id
1 'polypeptide(L)'
;MRSAGFRLTTEPGIWIASTAVEGRAVDVPVDLLVPESLAGRGRRSADLPPHGKNSARRTPGLEATVADHSNVLISSLEPQVDRRTLLVPVAGTAALLVAKAHKLHERLAAADAGRADRLRPKDASDVIRLMQADSADQIGARLRTLADDEMAGASVRDGVGHLRELFGRRRSPGVDLAVQALQTAVPEAVLRTLAPAYMALLLDSYNA
;
A
#
# COMPACT_ATOMS: atom_id res chain seq x y z
N MET A 1 10.91 16.40 10.04
CA MET A 1 9.93 17.01 9.10
C MET A 1 10.03 18.52 9.04
N ARG A 2 9.65 19.27 10.08
CA ARG A 2 9.68 20.75 10.05
C ARG A 2 11.07 21.34 9.75
N SER A 3 12.11 20.80 10.38
CA SER A 3 13.51 21.20 10.09
C SER A 3 13.93 20.93 8.64
N ALA A 4 13.26 20.01 7.95
CA ALA A 4 13.48 19.69 6.55
C ALA A 4 12.54 20.46 5.59
N GLY A 5 11.85 21.50 6.08
CA GLY A 5 10.97 22.35 5.27
C GLY A 5 9.55 21.82 5.06
N PHE A 6 9.17 20.71 5.69
CA PHE A 6 7.82 20.16 5.58
C PHE A 6 6.86 20.81 6.58
N ARG A 7 5.64 21.14 6.13
CA ARG A 7 4.52 21.54 6.98
C ARG A 7 3.49 20.42 7.09
N LEU A 8 2.94 20.23 8.29
CA LEU A 8 1.88 19.26 8.54
C LEU A 8 0.54 19.80 8.01
N THR A 9 -0.26 18.95 7.37
CA THR A 9 -1.61 19.32 6.91
C THR A 9 -2.65 19.14 8.03
N THR A 10 -3.92 19.39 7.72
CA THR A 10 -5.05 19.07 8.62
C THR A 10 -5.27 17.56 8.76
N GLU A 11 -4.84 16.77 7.78
CA GLU A 11 -4.91 15.32 7.81
C GLU A 11 -3.70 14.75 8.55
N PRO A 12 -3.91 13.91 9.59
CA PRO A 12 -2.81 13.30 10.34
C PRO A 12 -1.84 12.57 9.43
N GLY A 13 -0.55 12.71 9.72
CA GLY A 13 0.53 12.02 9.02
C GLY A 13 0.85 12.56 7.63
N ILE A 14 0.06 13.47 7.05
CA ILE A 14 0.35 14.03 5.72
C ILE A 14 1.14 15.32 5.89
N TRP A 15 2.38 15.29 5.42
CA TRP A 15 3.32 16.41 5.41
C TRP A 15 3.55 16.87 3.97
N ILE A 16 3.66 18.17 3.76
CA ILE A 16 3.89 18.73 2.42
C ILE A 16 5.07 19.71 2.43
N ALA A 17 5.88 19.64 1.37
CA ALA A 17 6.88 20.63 1.06
C ALA A 17 6.57 21.18 -0.34
N SER A 18 6.65 22.50 -0.51
CA SER A 18 6.43 23.14 -1.80
C SER A 18 7.78 23.29 -2.51
N THR A 19 7.85 22.87 -3.78
CA THR A 19 9.05 23.03 -4.61
C THR A 19 8.68 23.57 -6.00
N ALA A 20 9.65 24.12 -6.73
CA ALA A 20 9.43 24.56 -8.10
C ALA A 20 9.77 23.43 -9.08
N VAL A 21 8.82 23.06 -9.94
CA VAL A 21 9.02 22.15 -11.07
C VAL A 21 8.67 22.93 -12.33
N GLU A 22 9.65 23.11 -13.22
CA GLU A 22 9.48 23.91 -14.45
C GLU A 22 8.88 25.32 -14.20
N GLY A 23 9.35 25.98 -13.12
CA GLY A 23 8.88 27.31 -12.73
C GLY A 23 7.50 27.35 -12.06
N ARG A 24 6.82 26.21 -11.89
CA ARG A 24 5.54 26.12 -11.17
C ARG A 24 5.74 25.60 -9.76
N ALA A 25 5.07 26.23 -8.80
CA ALA A 25 5.02 25.73 -7.43
C ALA A 25 4.19 24.44 -7.38
N VAL A 26 4.79 23.37 -6.85
CA VAL A 26 4.18 22.05 -6.70
C VAL A 26 4.32 21.62 -5.24
N ASP A 27 3.20 21.25 -4.62
CA ASP A 27 3.19 20.63 -3.29
C ASP A 27 3.52 19.13 -3.41
N VAL A 28 4.58 18.70 -2.75
CA VAL A 28 5.03 17.30 -2.70
C VAL A 28 4.63 16.70 -1.35
N PRO A 29 3.66 15.77 -1.31
CA PRO A 29 3.25 15.11 -0.09
C PRO A 29 4.17 13.96 0.31
N VAL A 30 4.35 13.81 1.62
CA VAL A 30 4.97 12.67 2.29
C VAL A 30 4.04 12.23 3.41
N ASP A 31 3.60 10.97 3.32
CA ASP A 31 2.72 10.36 4.31
C ASP A 31 3.56 9.58 5.32
N LEU A 32 3.41 9.92 6.61
CA LEU A 32 3.95 9.14 7.72
C LEU A 32 2.84 8.28 8.30
N LEU A 33 2.91 6.97 8.01
CA LEU A 33 1.91 5.99 8.40
C LEU A 33 2.51 5.02 9.43
N VAL A 34 1.68 4.55 10.35
CA VAL A 34 2.07 3.65 11.44
C VAL A 34 1.05 2.50 11.50
N PRO A 35 1.50 1.24 11.53
CA PRO A 35 0.62 0.09 11.72
C PRO A 35 -0.26 0.25 12.95
N GLU A 36 -1.48 -0.28 12.92
CA GLU A 36 -2.41 -0.11 14.04
C GLU A 36 -1.87 -0.73 15.33
N SER A 37 -1.22 -1.89 15.23
CA SER A 37 -0.58 -2.58 16.36
C SER A 37 0.52 -1.75 17.04
N LEU A 38 1.13 -0.80 16.32
CA LEU A 38 2.23 0.05 16.80
C LEU A 38 1.83 1.51 17.05
N ALA A 39 0.57 1.88 16.76
CA ALA A 39 0.15 3.27 16.76
C ALA A 39 -0.17 3.85 18.15
N GLY A 40 -0.10 3.04 19.22
CA GLY A 40 -0.41 3.49 20.57
C GLY A 40 -1.86 3.98 20.73
N ARG A 41 -2.08 4.95 21.62
CA ARG A 41 -3.42 5.48 21.94
C ARG A 41 -3.96 6.38 20.82
N GLY A 42 -5.29 6.50 20.74
CA GLY A 42 -5.96 7.40 19.80
C GLY A 42 -6.77 6.67 18.73
N ARG A 43 -7.38 7.43 17.82
CA ARG A 43 -8.31 6.90 16.79
C ARG A 43 -7.81 7.07 15.35
N ARG A 44 -7.09 8.15 15.06
CA ARG A 44 -6.62 8.47 13.69
C ARG A 44 -5.13 8.80 13.64
N SER A 45 -4.63 9.54 14.62
CA SER A 45 -3.20 9.81 14.79
C SER A 45 -2.53 8.67 15.55
N ALA A 46 -1.28 8.37 15.22
CA ALA A 46 -0.45 7.53 16.07
C ALA A 46 0.08 8.36 17.26
N ASP A 47 0.12 7.73 18.44
CA ASP A 47 0.73 8.25 19.66
C ASP A 47 2.18 7.77 19.73
N LEU A 48 3.10 8.63 19.31
CA LEU A 48 4.53 8.31 19.19
C LEU A 48 5.40 9.34 19.92
N PRO A 49 5.46 9.38 21.26
CA PRO A 49 6.38 10.25 21.97
C PRO A 49 7.83 10.01 21.53
N PRO A 50 8.66 11.07 21.37
CA PRO A 50 8.41 12.47 21.69
C PRO A 50 7.75 13.28 20.55
N HIS A 51 7.30 12.62 19.48
CA HIS A 51 6.70 13.31 18.33
C HIS A 51 5.36 13.93 18.67
N GLY A 52 5.09 15.10 18.07
CA GLY A 52 3.86 15.84 18.30
C GLY A 52 2.60 15.13 17.78
N LYS A 53 1.44 15.56 18.29
CA LYS A 53 0.12 15.10 17.82
C LYS A 53 -0.01 15.22 16.30
N ASN A 54 -0.68 14.26 15.67
CA ASN A 54 -0.91 14.17 14.22
C ASN A 54 0.36 14.00 13.36
N SER A 55 1.53 13.79 13.96
CA SER A 55 2.79 13.62 13.22
C SER A 55 2.77 12.41 12.28
N ALA A 56 2.06 11.35 12.68
CA ALA A 56 1.83 10.17 11.87
C ALA A 56 0.38 9.69 11.99
N ARG A 57 -0.05 8.88 11.01
CA ARG A 57 -1.40 8.34 10.91
C ARG A 57 -1.43 6.86 11.25
N ARG A 58 -2.37 6.47 12.11
CA ARG A 58 -2.73 5.07 12.34
C ARG A 58 -3.33 4.49 11.06
N THR A 59 -2.78 3.38 10.58
CA THR A 59 -3.21 2.72 9.35
C THR A 59 -3.20 1.20 9.52
N PRO A 60 -4.37 0.55 9.55
CA PRO A 60 -4.46 -0.91 9.54
C PRO A 60 -3.90 -1.48 8.22
N GLY A 61 -3.37 -2.71 8.25
CA GLY A 61 -2.87 -3.39 7.07
C GLY A 61 -1.38 -3.17 6.80
N LEU A 62 -0.68 -2.41 7.64
CA LEU A 62 0.76 -2.14 7.48
C LEU A 62 1.64 -3.03 8.36
N GLU A 63 1.07 -3.87 9.20
CA GLU A 63 1.79 -4.73 10.15
C GLU A 63 2.81 -5.61 9.44
N ALA A 64 2.42 -6.20 8.30
CA ALA A 64 3.30 -7.03 7.47
C ALA A 64 4.51 -6.25 6.93
N THR A 65 4.40 -4.93 6.73
CA THR A 65 5.54 -4.13 6.21
C THR A 65 6.68 -4.00 7.22
N VAL A 66 6.40 -4.26 8.51
CA VAL A 66 7.41 -4.28 9.56
C VAL A 66 8.14 -5.62 9.58
N ALA A 67 7.42 -6.73 9.35
CA ALA A 67 7.99 -8.08 9.34
C ALA A 67 8.64 -8.48 7.99
N ASP A 68 8.14 -7.94 6.88
CA ASP A 68 8.57 -8.25 5.53
C ASP A 68 9.13 -7.01 4.84
N HIS A 69 10.43 -6.80 5.02
CA HIS A 69 11.17 -5.73 4.36
C HIS A 69 12.61 -6.16 4.09
N SER A 70 13.25 -5.45 3.16
CA SER A 70 14.68 -5.60 2.89
C SER A 70 15.33 -4.24 2.71
N ASN A 71 16.63 -4.14 3.00
CA ASN A 71 17.37 -2.90 2.81
C ASN A 71 17.63 -2.69 1.31
N VAL A 72 17.11 -1.59 0.77
CA VAL A 72 17.31 -1.17 -0.62
C VAL A 72 18.13 0.11 -0.63
N LEU A 73 19.19 0.14 -1.45
CA LEU A 73 19.95 1.35 -1.68
C LEU A 73 19.20 2.23 -2.68
N ILE A 74 18.64 3.33 -2.20
CA ILE A 74 17.99 4.34 -3.03
C ILE A 74 19.02 5.40 -3.39
N SER A 75 19.24 5.61 -4.68
CA SER A 75 20.11 6.65 -5.23
C SER A 75 19.30 7.73 -5.94
N SER A 76 19.90 8.91 -6.11
CA SER A 76 19.37 9.91 -7.04
C SER A 76 19.17 9.34 -8.45
N LEU A 77 18.17 9.85 -9.16
CA LEU A 77 17.96 9.57 -10.58
C LEU A 77 19.02 10.24 -11.47
N GLU A 78 19.71 11.27 -10.95
CA GLU A 78 20.80 11.99 -11.61
C GLU A 78 22.07 11.90 -10.75
N PRO A 79 22.70 10.71 -10.63
CA PRO A 79 23.82 10.49 -9.70
C PRO A 79 25.06 11.34 -10.00
N GLN A 80 25.17 11.89 -11.22
CA GLN A 80 26.23 12.80 -11.61
C GLN A 80 26.05 14.20 -11.00
N VAL A 81 24.80 14.61 -10.77
CA VAL A 81 24.42 15.94 -10.23
C VAL A 81 24.15 15.86 -8.73
N ASP A 82 23.48 14.81 -8.28
CA ASP A 82 23.14 14.57 -6.88
C ASP A 82 23.64 13.20 -6.44
N ARG A 83 24.68 13.19 -5.60
CA ARG A 83 25.33 11.95 -5.12
C ARG A 83 24.67 11.34 -3.89
N ARG A 84 23.54 11.88 -3.43
CA ARG A 84 22.85 11.34 -2.25
C ARG A 84 22.42 9.90 -2.50
N THR A 85 22.72 9.05 -1.53
CA THR A 85 22.27 7.66 -1.47
C THR A 85 21.82 7.37 -0.04
N LEU A 86 20.79 6.54 0.09
CA LEU A 86 20.23 6.15 1.39
C LEU A 86 19.89 4.66 1.34
N LEU A 87 20.35 3.92 2.34
CA LEU A 87 19.91 2.55 2.56
C LEU A 87 18.61 2.59 3.38
N VAL A 88 17.51 2.13 2.78
CA VAL A 88 16.18 2.23 3.38
C VAL A 88 15.54 0.84 3.44
N PRO A 89 14.95 0.45 4.59
CA PRO A 89 14.06 -0.70 4.66
C PRO A 89 12.84 -0.48 3.75
N VAL A 90 12.72 -1.30 2.70
CA VAL A 90 11.58 -1.28 1.76
C VAL A 90 10.77 -2.54 1.96
N ALA A 91 9.46 -2.37 2.11
CA ALA A 91 8.52 -3.47 2.29
C ALA A 91 8.54 -4.42 1.09
N GLY A 92 8.46 -5.72 1.38
CA GLY A 92 8.33 -6.75 0.36
C GLY A 92 6.96 -6.71 -0.33
N THR A 93 6.89 -7.30 -1.52
CA THR A 93 5.68 -7.32 -2.35
C THR A 93 4.49 -7.98 -1.63
N ALA A 94 4.74 -9.03 -0.84
CA ALA A 94 3.69 -9.70 -0.05
C ALA A 94 3.05 -8.75 0.96
N ALA A 95 3.87 -8.02 1.74
CA ALA A 95 3.36 -7.01 2.66
C ALA A 95 2.67 -5.83 1.94
N LEU A 96 3.19 -5.38 0.80
CA LEU A 96 2.55 -4.33 0.01
C LEU A 96 1.19 -4.77 -0.53
N LEU A 97 1.03 -6.03 -0.95
CA LEU A 97 -0.27 -6.57 -1.38
C LEU A 97 -1.30 -6.54 -0.25
N VAL A 98 -0.92 -6.99 0.96
CA VAL A 98 -1.78 -6.92 2.16
C VAL A 98 -2.19 -5.48 2.45
N ALA A 99 -1.23 -4.54 2.48
CA ALA A 99 -1.50 -3.13 2.73
C ALA A 99 -2.46 -2.52 1.70
N LYS A 100 -2.30 -2.85 0.41
CA LYS A 100 -3.19 -2.37 -0.66
C LYS A 100 -4.58 -2.98 -0.56
N ALA A 101 -4.68 -4.26 -0.17
CA ALA A 101 -5.96 -4.94 0.00
C ALA A 101 -6.81 -4.28 1.09
N HIS A 102 -6.24 -4.05 2.28
CA HIS A 102 -6.89 -3.31 3.37
C HIS A 102 -7.35 -1.92 2.94
N LYS A 103 -6.47 -1.18 2.25
CA LYS A 103 -6.77 0.18 1.78
C LYS A 103 -7.92 0.22 0.76
N LEU A 104 -7.95 -0.74 -0.18
CA LEU A 104 -9.04 -0.84 -1.16
C LEU A 104 -10.34 -1.26 -0.50
N HIS A 105 -10.30 -2.23 0.40
CA HIS A 105 -11.48 -2.70 1.13
C HIS A 105 -12.10 -1.58 1.97
N GLU A 106 -11.30 -0.79 2.72
CA GLU A 106 -11.80 0.39 3.47
C GLU A 106 -12.48 1.41 2.55
N ARG A 107 -11.94 1.62 1.34
CA ARG A 107 -12.48 2.59 0.37
C ARG A 107 -13.78 2.13 -0.25
N LEU A 108 -13.95 0.84 -0.50
CA LEU A 108 -15.20 0.27 -0.97
C LEU A 108 -16.27 0.35 0.11
N ALA A 109 -15.97 -0.07 1.33
CA ALA A 109 -16.89 0.08 2.46
C ALA A 109 -17.29 1.54 2.71
N ALA A 110 -16.36 2.48 2.52
CA ALA A 110 -16.67 3.90 2.56
C ALA A 110 -17.58 4.36 1.42
N ALA A 111 -17.38 3.85 0.20
CA ALA A 111 -18.21 4.15 -0.95
C ALA A 111 -19.64 3.64 -0.76
N ASP A 112 -19.80 2.41 -0.27
CA ASP A 112 -21.09 1.81 0.06
C ASP A 112 -21.84 2.61 1.14
N ALA A 113 -21.09 3.21 2.07
CA ALA A 113 -21.60 4.16 3.07
C ALA A 113 -21.81 5.59 2.55
N GLY A 114 -21.85 5.81 1.23
CA GLY A 114 -22.16 7.10 0.60
C GLY A 114 -20.96 8.01 0.35
N ARG A 115 -19.72 7.55 0.58
CA ARG A 115 -18.48 8.33 0.34
C ARG A 115 -17.72 7.82 -0.88
N ALA A 116 -18.43 7.73 -2.00
CA ALA A 116 -17.89 7.25 -3.27
C ALA A 116 -16.68 8.07 -3.76
N ASP A 117 -16.62 9.34 -3.35
CA ASP A 117 -15.51 10.27 -3.58
C ASP A 117 -14.19 9.82 -2.94
N ARG A 118 -14.14 8.75 -2.13
CA ARG A 118 -12.89 8.17 -1.59
C ARG A 118 -12.38 6.98 -2.37
N LEU A 119 -13.19 6.41 -3.26
CA LEU A 119 -12.77 5.33 -4.13
C LEU A 119 -11.76 5.88 -5.15
N ARG A 120 -10.58 5.28 -5.23
CA ARG A 120 -9.57 5.68 -6.22
C ARG A 120 -9.17 4.45 -7.02
N PRO A 121 -9.50 4.41 -8.32
CA PRO A 121 -9.12 3.29 -9.19
C PRO A 121 -7.61 3.00 -9.17
N LYS A 122 -6.77 4.03 -9.01
CA LYS A 122 -5.31 3.89 -8.99
C LYS A 122 -4.78 2.88 -7.96
N ASP A 123 -5.46 2.66 -6.84
CA ASP A 123 -4.97 1.73 -5.84
C ASP A 123 -5.14 0.27 -6.32
N ALA A 124 -6.14 -0.01 -7.18
CA ALA A 124 -6.27 -1.30 -7.85
C ALA A 124 -5.19 -1.50 -8.92
N SER A 125 -4.78 -0.43 -9.62
CA SER A 125 -3.63 -0.54 -10.55
C SER A 125 -2.32 -0.87 -9.84
N ASP A 126 -2.14 -0.41 -8.60
CA ASP A 126 -0.94 -0.76 -7.82
C ASP A 126 -0.93 -2.25 -7.46
N VAL A 127 -2.10 -2.83 -7.14
CA VAL A 127 -2.21 -4.29 -6.90
C VAL A 127 -1.83 -5.07 -8.16
N ILE A 128 -2.33 -4.67 -9.33
CA ILE A 128 -1.96 -5.33 -10.60
C ILE A 128 -0.46 -5.24 -10.86
N ARG A 129 0.18 -4.09 -10.59
CA ARG A 129 1.63 -3.94 -10.74
C ARG A 129 2.40 -4.86 -9.81
N LEU A 130 1.95 -5.03 -8.57
CA LEU A 130 2.55 -5.97 -7.62
C LEU A 130 2.37 -7.43 -8.08
N MET A 131 1.20 -7.79 -8.62
CA MET A 131 0.97 -9.12 -9.22
C MET A 131 1.88 -9.39 -10.43
N GLN A 132 2.32 -8.35 -11.13
CA GLN A 132 3.24 -8.48 -12.26
C GLN A 132 4.72 -8.49 -11.83
N ALA A 133 5.03 -8.03 -10.62
CA ALA A 133 6.39 -7.92 -10.12
C ALA A 133 6.94 -9.25 -9.61
N ASP A 134 6.10 -10.04 -8.92
CA ASP A 134 6.52 -11.30 -8.28
C ASP A 134 5.51 -12.42 -8.53
N SER A 135 6.02 -13.66 -8.55
CA SER A 135 5.21 -14.86 -8.80
C SER A 135 4.19 -15.14 -7.69
N ALA A 136 3.01 -15.61 -8.09
CA ALA A 136 1.89 -15.86 -7.17
C ALA A 136 2.23 -16.92 -6.10
N ASP A 137 2.97 -17.96 -6.48
CA ASP A 137 3.39 -19.05 -5.60
C ASP A 137 4.38 -18.58 -4.53
N GLN A 138 5.38 -17.78 -4.90
CA GLN A 138 6.32 -17.21 -3.93
C GLN A 138 5.61 -16.26 -2.95
N ILE A 139 4.71 -15.42 -3.46
CA ILE A 139 3.91 -14.53 -2.62
C ILE A 139 2.99 -15.33 -1.70
N GLY A 140 2.32 -16.37 -2.18
CA GLY A 140 1.47 -17.24 -1.36
C GLY A 140 2.24 -17.89 -0.21
N ALA A 141 3.42 -18.46 -0.50
CA ALA A 141 4.28 -19.08 0.51
C ALA A 141 4.81 -18.05 1.53
N ARG A 142 5.15 -16.83 1.07
CA ARG A 142 5.57 -15.75 1.95
C ARG A 142 4.43 -15.28 2.84
N LEU A 143 3.23 -15.10 2.31
CA LEU A 143 2.04 -14.73 3.06
C LEU A 143 1.67 -15.79 4.10
N ARG A 144 1.83 -17.08 3.79
CA ARG A 144 1.63 -18.17 4.78
C ARG A 144 2.57 -18.00 5.95
N THR A 145 3.85 -17.77 5.69
CA THR A 145 4.85 -17.52 6.74
C THR A 145 4.49 -16.28 7.58
N LEU A 146 4.06 -15.19 6.93
CA LEU A 146 3.67 -13.96 7.61
C LEU A 146 2.33 -14.08 8.36
N ALA A 147 1.47 -15.03 7.98
CA ALA A 147 0.23 -15.31 8.69
C ALA A 147 0.48 -15.89 10.09
N ASP A 148 1.63 -16.54 10.30
CA ASP A 148 2.03 -17.07 11.60
C ASP A 148 2.81 -16.06 12.46
N ASP A 149 3.11 -14.87 11.91
CA ASP A 149 3.79 -13.81 12.66
C ASP A 149 2.88 -13.26 13.79
N GLU A 150 3.45 -13.08 14.98
CA GLU A 150 2.72 -12.65 16.18
C GLU A 150 2.03 -11.30 15.99
N MET A 151 2.67 -10.37 15.28
CA MET A 151 2.17 -9.01 15.07
C MET A 151 1.36 -8.90 13.77
N ALA A 152 1.87 -9.45 12.68
CA ALA A 152 1.30 -9.29 11.35
C ALA A 152 0.23 -10.33 11.01
N GLY A 153 0.20 -11.47 11.70
CA GLY A 153 -0.56 -12.64 11.28
C GLY A 153 -2.06 -12.38 11.09
N ALA A 154 -2.69 -11.67 12.02
CA ALA A 154 -4.11 -11.31 11.90
C ALA A 154 -4.37 -10.40 10.68
N SER A 155 -3.57 -9.33 10.54
CA SER A 155 -3.67 -8.41 9.41
C SER A 155 -3.42 -9.11 8.06
N VAL A 156 -2.51 -10.08 8.02
CA VAL A 156 -2.19 -10.85 6.80
C VAL A 156 -3.37 -11.73 6.42
N ARG A 157 -3.95 -12.48 7.36
CA ARG A 157 -5.14 -13.31 7.11
C ARG A 157 -6.31 -12.49 6.58
N ASP A 158 -6.60 -11.35 7.21
CA ASP A 158 -7.64 -10.42 6.76
C ASP A 158 -7.33 -9.87 5.36
N GLY A 159 -6.07 -9.49 5.11
CA GLY A 159 -5.60 -8.99 3.82
C GLY A 159 -5.74 -10.03 2.70
N VAL A 160 -5.43 -11.30 2.96
CA VAL A 160 -5.65 -12.41 2.02
C VAL A 160 -7.14 -12.61 1.74
N GLY A 161 -7.98 -12.51 2.77
CA GLY A 161 -9.44 -12.51 2.64
C GLY A 161 -9.93 -11.39 1.70
N HIS A 162 -9.45 -10.17 1.92
CA HIS A 162 -9.76 -9.02 1.07
C HIS A 162 -9.26 -9.21 -0.38
N LEU A 163 -8.04 -9.70 -0.59
CA LEU A 163 -7.53 -9.97 -1.94
C LEU A 163 -8.41 -10.97 -2.69
N ARG A 164 -8.85 -12.05 -2.01
CA ARG A 164 -9.76 -13.04 -2.59
C ARG A 164 -11.09 -12.42 -3.01
N GLU A 165 -11.68 -11.57 -2.17
CA GLU A 165 -12.92 -10.88 -2.49
C GLU A 165 -12.77 -9.87 -3.63
N LEU A 166 -11.67 -9.11 -3.62
CA LEU A 166 -11.43 -8.01 -4.54
C LEU A 166 -10.94 -8.46 -5.91
N PHE A 167 -10.20 -9.56 -6.00
CA PHE A 167 -9.48 -9.98 -7.21
C PHE A 167 -9.68 -11.46 -7.59
N GLY A 168 -10.35 -12.27 -6.78
CA GLY A 168 -10.51 -13.71 -7.02
C GLY A 168 -11.46 -14.07 -8.17
N ARG A 169 -12.18 -13.11 -8.76
CA ARG A 169 -13.13 -13.35 -9.85
C ARG A 169 -12.98 -12.31 -10.96
N ARG A 170 -13.29 -12.71 -12.20
CA ARG A 170 -13.24 -11.82 -13.39
C ARG A 170 -14.05 -10.53 -13.24
N ARG A 171 -15.16 -10.58 -12.50
CA ARG A 171 -16.07 -9.47 -12.20
C ARG A 171 -16.14 -9.31 -10.69
N SER A 172 -15.12 -8.68 -10.14
CA SER A 172 -14.99 -8.35 -8.72
C SER A 172 -14.62 -6.87 -8.59
N PRO A 173 -14.97 -6.20 -7.47
CA PRO A 173 -14.77 -4.76 -7.34
C PRO A 173 -13.34 -4.30 -7.60
N GLY A 174 -12.34 -5.07 -7.15
CA GLY A 174 -10.92 -4.74 -7.39
C GLY A 174 -10.54 -4.87 -8.87
N VAL A 175 -11.04 -5.88 -9.57
CA VAL A 175 -10.81 -6.05 -11.02
C VAL A 175 -11.48 -4.93 -11.82
N ASP A 176 -12.72 -4.56 -11.49
CA ASP A 176 -13.42 -3.48 -12.18
C ASP A 176 -12.71 -2.13 -11.99
N LEU A 177 -12.21 -1.86 -10.78
CA LEU A 177 -11.38 -0.69 -10.50
C LEU A 177 -10.04 -0.72 -11.25
N ALA A 178 -9.42 -1.89 -11.37
CA ALA A 178 -8.18 -2.03 -12.14
C ALA A 178 -8.42 -1.76 -13.62
N VAL A 179 -9.53 -2.26 -14.19
CA VAL A 179 -9.95 -1.97 -15.57
C VAL A 179 -10.12 -0.47 -15.76
N GLN A 180 -10.85 0.20 -14.86
CA GLN A 180 -11.02 1.65 -14.93
C GLN A 180 -9.69 2.40 -14.85
N ALA A 181 -8.78 1.98 -13.96
CA ALA A 181 -7.50 2.64 -13.75
C ALA A 181 -6.51 2.46 -14.90
N LEU A 182 -6.58 1.32 -15.59
CA LEU A 182 -5.61 0.88 -16.61
C LEU A 182 -6.19 0.82 -18.02
N GLN A 183 -7.41 1.34 -18.24
CA GLN A 183 -8.13 1.26 -19.52
C GLN A 183 -7.33 1.76 -20.74
N THR A 184 -6.40 2.70 -20.55
CA THR A 184 -5.55 3.23 -21.62
C THR A 184 -4.22 2.48 -21.79
N ALA A 185 -3.84 1.65 -20.83
CA ALA A 185 -2.53 1.00 -20.74
C ALA A 185 -2.58 -0.51 -20.94
N VAL A 186 -3.67 -1.17 -20.53
CA VAL A 186 -3.80 -2.63 -20.53
C VAL A 186 -5.20 -3.03 -21.04
N PRO A 187 -5.30 -3.96 -22.01
CA PRO A 187 -6.60 -4.47 -22.44
C PRO A 187 -7.41 -5.10 -21.30
N GLU A 188 -8.70 -4.80 -21.22
CA GLU A 188 -9.60 -5.30 -20.17
C GLU A 188 -9.56 -6.83 -20.03
N ALA A 189 -9.54 -7.56 -21.16
CA ALA A 189 -9.50 -9.02 -21.16
C ALA A 189 -8.26 -9.59 -20.45
N VAL A 190 -7.12 -8.89 -20.54
CA VAL A 190 -5.89 -9.27 -19.84
C VAL A 190 -6.08 -9.13 -18.34
N LEU A 191 -6.61 -8.00 -17.86
CA LEU A 191 -6.83 -7.74 -16.43
C LEU A 191 -7.83 -8.73 -15.83
N ARG A 192 -8.93 -8.99 -16.53
CA ARG A 192 -9.95 -9.96 -16.10
C ARG A 192 -9.47 -11.41 -16.09
N THR A 193 -8.37 -11.71 -16.77
CA THR A 193 -7.76 -13.04 -16.77
C THR A 193 -6.63 -13.14 -15.75
N LEU A 194 -5.73 -12.16 -15.75
CA LEU A 194 -4.55 -12.11 -14.89
C LEU A 194 -4.91 -12.16 -13.41
N ALA A 195 -5.77 -11.26 -12.94
CA ALA A 195 -6.07 -11.13 -11.52
C ALA A 195 -6.61 -12.43 -10.88
N PRO A 196 -7.69 -13.07 -11.40
CA PRO A 196 -8.19 -14.30 -10.80
C PRO A 196 -7.23 -15.49 -10.97
N ALA A 197 -6.45 -15.56 -12.06
CA ALA A 197 -5.46 -16.62 -12.24
C ALA A 197 -4.31 -16.49 -11.22
N TYR A 198 -3.81 -15.26 -11.02
CA TYR A 198 -2.82 -14.95 -10.00
C TYR A 198 -3.35 -15.31 -8.61
N MET A 199 -4.59 -14.92 -8.30
CA MET A 199 -5.20 -15.21 -7.01
C MET A 199 -5.39 -16.71 -6.76
N ALA A 200 -5.73 -17.50 -7.77
CA ALA A 200 -5.85 -18.95 -7.63
C ALA A 200 -4.50 -19.57 -7.20
N LEU A 201 -3.43 -19.27 -7.94
CA LEU A 201 -2.08 -19.78 -7.63
C LEU A 201 -1.55 -19.29 -6.27
N LEU A 202 -1.82 -18.03 -5.93
CA LEU A 202 -1.45 -17.46 -4.64
C LEU A 202 -2.15 -18.20 -3.50
N LEU A 203 -3.46 -18.42 -3.63
CA LEU A 203 -4.25 -19.09 -2.60
C LEU A 203 -3.88 -20.57 -2.46
N ASP A 204 -3.58 -21.26 -3.55
CA ASP A 204 -3.10 -22.64 -3.50
C ASP A 204 -1.78 -22.72 -2.70
N SER A 205 -0.82 -21.84 -3.01
CA SER A 205 0.46 -21.78 -2.29
C SER A 205 0.30 -21.30 -0.84
N TYR A 206 -0.65 -20.39 -0.55
CA TYR A 206 -0.91 -19.90 0.80
C TYR A 206 -1.51 -20.98 1.72
N ASN A 207 -2.34 -21.87 1.18
CA ASN A 207 -3.04 -22.92 1.95
C ASN A 207 -2.31 -24.27 1.98
N ALA A 208 -1.22 -24.43 1.23
CA ALA A 208 -0.38 -25.62 1.24
C ALA A 208 0.40 -25.76 2.55
#